data_AF-A0A662YTY1-F1
#
_entry.id   AF-A0A662YTY1-F1
#
_cell.length_a   1.000
_cell.length_b   1.000
_cell.length_c   1.000
_cell.angle_alpha   90.00
_cell.angle_beta   90.00
_cell.angle_gamma   90.00
#
_symmetry.space_group_name_H-M   'P 1'
#
loop_
_entity.id
_entity.type
_entity.pdbx_description
1 polymer ?
#
loop_
_entity_poly.entity_id
_entity_poly.type
_entity_poly.pdbx_seq_one_letter_code
_entity_poly.pdbx_strand_id
1 'polypeptide(L)'
;MVIPALTEFFKKLLSRFIKPDVLATSTVLDVDVENPSNYLGSQSLFIGFTAKQYISSSALTPRDVNKFYTDVMDFCVAAACYFQKKMPVHDPILKEADS
;
A
#
# COMPACT_ATOMS: atom_id res chain seq x y z
N MET A 1 6.96 -7.27 20.47
CA MET A 1 8.11 -7.28 19.52
C MET A 1 7.87 -6.51 18.19
N VAL A 2 8.81 -5.66 17.75
CA VAL A 2 8.85 -5.06 16.39
C VAL A 2 9.88 -5.83 15.56
N ILE A 3 9.47 -6.38 14.40
CA ILE A 3 10.37 -7.15 13.52
C ILE A 3 10.84 -6.26 12.36
N PRO A 4 12.13 -5.87 12.29
CA PRO A 4 12.63 -4.91 11.30
C PRO A 4 12.30 -5.30 9.84
N ALA A 5 12.45 -6.59 9.51
CA ALA A 5 12.16 -7.09 8.16
C ALA A 5 10.69 -6.91 7.75
N LEU A 6 9.75 -7.09 8.69
CA LEU A 6 8.32 -6.87 8.42
C LEU A 6 8.00 -5.39 8.25
N THR A 7 8.61 -4.54 9.09
CA THR A 7 8.48 -3.08 9.01
C THR A 7 9.02 -2.54 7.68
N GLU A 8 10.17 -3.04 7.21
CA GLU A 8 10.72 -2.67 5.90
C GLU A 8 9.86 -3.18 4.74
N PHE A 9 9.37 -4.43 4.82
CA PHE A 9 8.44 -4.96 3.83
C PHE A 9 7.17 -4.11 3.73
N PHE A 10 6.61 -3.75 4.88
CA PHE A 10 5.42 -2.91 4.93
C PHE A 10 5.69 -1.53 4.33
N LYS A 11 6.83 -0.92 4.63
CA LYS A 11 7.23 0.36 4.03
C LYS A 11 7.34 0.27 2.50
N LYS A 12 7.90 -0.83 1.98
CA LYS A 12 7.97 -1.10 0.53
C LYS A 12 6.61 -1.37 -0.11
N LEU A 13 5.65 -1.91 0.64
CA LEU A 13 4.26 -2.06 0.20
C LEU A 13 3.59 -0.69 0.10
N LEU A 14 3.68 0.12 1.16
CA LEU A 14 3.09 1.46 1.20
C LEU A 14 3.66 2.38 0.12
N SER A 15 4.96 2.31 -0.17
CA SER A 15 5.59 3.15 -1.20
C SER A 15 5.06 2.92 -2.62
N ARG A 16 4.22 1.91 -2.85
CA ARG A 16 3.58 1.65 -4.15
C ARG A 16 2.35 2.53 -4.41
N PHE A 17 1.74 3.06 -3.34
CA PHE A 17 0.46 3.77 -3.43
C PHE A 17 0.30 4.95 -2.46
N ILE A 18 1.14 5.08 -1.43
CA ILE A 18 1.20 6.23 -0.52
C ILE A 18 2.27 7.21 -0.97
N LYS A 19 2.00 8.51 -0.81
CA LYS A 19 2.93 9.58 -1.19
C LYS A 19 4.23 9.52 -0.35
N PRO A 20 5.40 9.83 -0.95
CA PRO A 20 6.68 9.73 -0.25
C PRO A 20 6.80 10.65 0.98
N ASP A 21 6.19 11.84 0.94
CA ASP A 21 6.19 12.81 2.04
C ASP A 21 5.47 12.27 3.28
N VAL A 22 4.34 11.57 3.10
CA VAL A 22 3.63 10.89 4.19
C VAL A 22 4.49 9.80 4.82
N LEU A 23 5.21 9.03 4.00
CA LEU A 23 6.12 7.96 4.46
C LEU A 23 7.41 8.46 5.10
N ALA A 24 7.77 9.73 4.89
CA ALA A 24 8.94 10.37 5.48
C ALA A 24 8.64 10.96 6.87
N THR A 25 7.40 11.40 7.10
CA THR A 25 6.98 12.09 8.33
C THR A 25 6.36 11.17 9.37
N SER A 26 5.92 9.98 8.99
CA SER A 26 5.19 9.05 9.86
C SER A 26 6.00 7.77 10.13
N THR A 27 5.83 7.19 11.32
CA THR A 27 6.21 5.79 11.53
C THR A 27 5.39 4.92 10.59
N VAL A 28 5.99 3.92 9.96
CA VAL A 28 5.28 3.10 8.95
C VAL A 28 4.01 2.44 9.50
N LEU A 29 3.99 2.13 10.80
CA LEU A 29 2.84 1.54 11.48
C LEU A 29 1.68 2.53 11.70
N ASP A 30 2.00 3.82 11.81
CA ASP A 30 1.04 4.89 12.13
C ASP A 30 0.50 5.58 10.87
N VAL A 31 0.94 5.16 9.68
CA VAL A 31 0.41 5.69 8.42
C VAL A 31 -1.08 5.34 8.32
N ASP A 32 -1.90 6.37 8.15
CA ASP A 32 -3.31 6.22 7.81
C ASP A 32 -3.41 5.82 6.33
N VAL A 33 -3.51 4.50 6.10
CA VAL A 33 -3.56 3.89 4.77
C VAL A 33 -4.95 3.97 4.12
N GLU A 34 -5.98 4.40 4.87
CA GLU A 34 -7.36 4.53 4.38
C GLU A 34 -7.68 5.97 3.96
N ASN A 35 -6.84 6.95 4.31
CA ASN A 35 -7.02 8.35 3.94
C ASN A 35 -6.58 8.63 2.49
N PRO A 36 -7.50 8.98 1.57
CA PRO A 36 -7.17 9.22 0.17
C PRO A 36 -6.24 10.42 -0.07
N SER A 37 -6.15 11.35 0.89
CA SER A 37 -5.23 12.48 0.81
C SER A 37 -3.76 12.04 0.86
N ASN A 38 -3.49 10.84 1.38
CA ASN A 38 -2.17 10.25 1.47
C ASN A 38 -1.76 9.50 0.20
N TYR A 39 -2.66 9.32 -0.76
CA TYR A 39 -2.43 8.44 -1.91
C TYR A 39 -1.67 9.12 -3.03
N LEU A 40 -0.88 8.33 -3.77
CA LEU A 40 -0.36 8.73 -5.07
C LEU A 40 -1.52 9.02 -6.03
N GLY A 41 -1.31 9.97 -6.94
CA GLY A 41 -2.22 10.15 -8.08
C GLY A 41 -2.26 8.90 -8.95
N SER A 42 -3.37 8.67 -9.64
CA SER A 42 -3.65 7.42 -10.36
C SER A 42 -2.52 7.00 -11.30
N GLN A 43 -1.93 7.95 -12.04
CA GLN A 43 -0.85 7.65 -13.01
C GLN A 43 0.53 7.39 -12.36
N SER A 44 0.67 7.70 -11.07
CA SER A 44 1.90 7.47 -10.30
C SER A 44 1.89 6.14 -9.55
N LEU A 45 0.77 5.41 -9.56
CA LEU A 45 0.66 4.06 -8.98
C LEU A 45 1.60 3.08 -9.67
N PHE A 46 2.23 2.22 -8.87
CA PHE A 46 3.07 1.15 -9.39
C PHE A 46 2.22 -0.05 -9.84
N ILE A 47 1.95 -0.14 -11.15
CA ILE A 47 1.17 -1.25 -11.76
C ILE A 47 2.02 -2.31 -12.49
N GLY A 48 3.35 -2.16 -12.47
CA GLY A 48 4.28 -3.06 -13.17
C GLY A 48 4.40 -2.81 -14.68
N PHE A 49 5.43 -3.37 -15.30
CA PHE A 49 5.77 -3.11 -16.70
C PHE A 49 4.72 -3.67 -17.67
N THR A 50 4.30 -4.92 -17.48
CA THR A 50 3.33 -5.59 -18.36
C THR A 50 1.99 -4.87 -18.41
N ALA A 51 1.45 -4.45 -17.26
CA ALA A 51 0.20 -3.68 -17.22
C ALA A 51 0.35 -2.31 -17.88
N LYS A 52 1.47 -1.62 -17.66
CA LYS A 52 1.78 -0.36 -18.36
C LYS A 52 1.81 -0.55 -19.87
N GLN A 53 2.49 -1.57 -20.36
CA GLN A 53 2.54 -1.86 -21.80
C GLN A 53 1.16 -2.16 -22.36
N TYR A 54 0.37 -2.98 -21.67
CA TYR A 54 -0.99 -3.32 -22.10
C TYR A 54 -1.90 -2.10 -22.18
N ILE A 55 -1.87 -1.21 -21.17
CA ILE A 55 -2.66 0.03 -21.17
C ILE A 55 -2.23 0.94 -22.32
N SER A 56 -0.92 1.04 -22.59
CA SER A 56 -0.40 1.90 -23.65
C SER A 56 -0.65 1.38 -25.07
N SER A 57 -0.74 0.05 -25.25
CA SER A 57 -0.88 -0.56 -26.58
C SER A 57 -2.31 -0.96 -26.95
N SER A 58 -3.22 -0.96 -25.98
CA SER A 58 -4.62 -1.38 -26.18
C SER A 58 -5.53 -0.19 -26.44
N ALA A 59 -6.60 -0.41 -27.21
CA ALA A 59 -7.68 0.57 -27.41
C ALA A 59 -8.64 0.61 -26.20
N LEU A 60 -8.10 0.77 -24.98
CA LEU A 60 -8.89 0.93 -23.77
C LEU A 60 -9.53 2.31 -23.71
N THR A 61 -10.76 2.38 -23.21
CA THR A 61 -11.37 3.69 -22.98
C THR A 61 -10.77 4.35 -21.74
N PRO A 62 -10.82 5.70 -21.61
CA PRO A 62 -10.42 6.37 -20.38
C PRO A 62 -11.14 5.84 -19.13
N ARG A 63 -12.38 5.36 -19.29
CA ARG A 63 -13.17 4.76 -18.22
C ARG A 63 -12.56 3.43 -17.75
N ASP A 64 -12.12 2.57 -18.66
CA ASP A 64 -11.51 1.29 -18.33
C ASP A 64 -10.17 1.48 -17.61
N VAL A 65 -9.37 2.43 -18.10
CA VAL A 65 -8.09 2.78 -17.47
C VAL A 65 -8.30 3.32 -16.07
N ASN A 66 -9.24 4.25 -15.90
CA ASN A 66 -9.57 4.79 -14.57
C ASN A 66 -10.06 3.70 -13.62
N LYS A 67 -10.96 2.82 -14.08
CA LYS A 67 -11.44 1.69 -13.29
C LYS A 67 -10.29 0.78 -12.84
N PHE A 68 -9.37 0.44 -13.75
CA PHE A 68 -8.22 -0.39 -13.41
C PHE A 68 -7.34 0.26 -12.32
N TYR A 69 -7.03 1.54 -12.43
CA TYR A 69 -6.24 2.22 -11.40
C TYR A 69 -6.97 2.32 -10.05
N THR A 70 -8.29 2.52 -10.06
CA THR A 70 -9.11 2.45 -8.84
C THR A 70 -9.03 1.05 -8.22
N ASP A 71 -9.26 0.00 -9.00
CA ASP A 71 -9.22 -1.38 -8.51
C ASP A 71 -7.82 -1.75 -7.94
N VAL A 72 -6.73 -1.25 -8.55
CA VAL A 72 -5.36 -1.40 -8.02
C VAL A 72 -5.19 -0.67 -6.68
N MET A 73 -5.69 0.56 -6.57
CA MET A 73 -5.61 1.33 -5.32
C MET A 73 -6.36 0.59 -4.20
N ASP A 74 -7.59 0.16 -4.47
CA ASP A 74 -8.43 -0.56 -3.52
C ASP A 74 -7.75 -1.84 -3.03
N PHE A 75 -7.13 -2.60 -3.95
CA PHE A 75 -6.33 -3.78 -3.59
C PHE A 75 -5.16 -3.43 -2.67
N CYS A 76 -4.40 -2.37 -3.00
CA CYS A 76 -3.26 -1.95 -2.19
C CYS A 76 -3.67 -1.50 -0.79
N VAL A 77 -4.74 -0.71 -0.68
CA VAL A 77 -5.30 -0.26 0.61
C VAL A 77 -5.75 -1.46 1.44
N ALA A 78 -6.52 -2.37 0.84
CA ALA A 78 -6.99 -3.57 1.54
C ALA A 78 -5.84 -4.46 2.03
N ALA A 79 -4.81 -4.66 1.20
CA ALA A 79 -3.61 -5.41 1.57
C ALA A 79 -2.85 -4.73 2.72
N ALA A 80 -2.72 -3.40 2.70
CA ALA A 80 -2.04 -2.66 3.75
C ALA A 80 -2.82 -2.69 5.08
N CYS A 81 -4.15 -2.52 5.03
CA CYS A 81 -5.03 -2.64 6.20
C CYS A 81 -4.91 -4.03 6.83
N TYR A 82 -4.91 -5.07 6.00
CA TYR A 82 -4.73 -6.44 6.47
C TYR A 82 -3.37 -6.63 7.13
N PHE A 83 -2.30 -6.11 6.51
CA PHE A 83 -0.95 -6.19 7.06
C PHE A 83 -0.82 -5.48 8.41
N GLN A 84 -1.34 -4.25 8.54
CA GLN A 84 -1.38 -3.53 9.82
C GLN A 84 -2.08 -4.35 10.90
N LYS A 85 -3.27 -4.90 10.61
CA LYS A 85 -4.04 -5.70 11.58
C LYS A 85 -3.34 -7.00 11.99
N LYS A 86 -2.45 -7.53 11.17
CA LYS A 86 -1.75 -8.81 11.39
C LYS A 86 -0.30 -8.65 11.82
N MET A 87 0.19 -7.41 11.99
CA MET A 87 1.55 -7.20 12.50
C MET A 87 1.70 -7.79 13.91
N PRO A 88 2.84 -8.44 14.23
CA PRO A 88 3.08 -9.05 15.54
C PRO A 88 2.92 -8.10 16.74
N VAL A 89 3.15 -6.80 16.53
CA VAL A 89 2.95 -5.77 17.57
C VAL A 89 1.49 -5.63 18.01
N HIS A 90 0.54 -6.13 17.21
CA HIS A 90 -0.89 -6.16 17.54
C HIS A 90 -1.38 -7.57 17.92
N ASP A 91 -0.51 -8.59 17.87
CA ASP A 91 -0.86 -9.95 18.27
C ASP A 91 -0.82 -10.06 19.81
N PRO A 92 -1.97 -10.36 20.45
CA PRO A 92 -2.04 -10.47 21.91
C PRO A 92 -1.20 -11.63 22.45
N ILE A 93 -1.04 -12.73 21.70
CA ILE A 93 -0.29 -13.91 22.15
C ILE A 93 1.21 -13.58 22.21
N LEU A 94 1.70 -12.82 21.22
CA LEU A 94 3.10 -12.40 21.16
C LEU A 94 3.40 -11.22 22.09
N LYS A 95 2.38 -10.52 22.61
CA LYS A 95 2.56 -9.50 23.64
C LYS A 95 2.81 -10.10 25.02
N GLU A 96 2.16 -11.21 25.34
CA GLU A 96 2.29 -11.84 26.67
C GLU A 96 3.56 -12.70 26.81
N ALA A 97 4.15 -13.16 25.72
CA ALA A 97 5.42 -13.90 25.75
C ALA A 97 6.66 -13.02 26.09
N ASP A 98 6.51 -11.69 26.01
CA ASP A 98 7.55 -10.69 26.32
C ASP A 98 7.39 -10.09 27.75
N SER A 99 6.43 -10.56 28.56
CA SER A 99 6.16 -10.09 29.95
C SER A 99 6.65 -11.08 31.00
#